data_AF-A0A397IXZ6-F1
#
_entry.id   AF-A0A397IXZ6-F1
#
_cell.length_a   1.000
_cell.length_b   1.000
_cell.length_c   1.000
_cell.angle_alpha   90.00
_cell.angle_beta   90.00
_cell.angle_gamma   90.00
#
_symmetry.space_group_name_H-M   'P 1'
#
loop_
_entity.id
_entity.type
_entity.pdbx_description
1 polymer ?
#
loop_
_entity_poly.entity_id
_entity_poly.type
_entity_poly.pdbx_seq_one_letter_code
_entity_poly.pdbx_strand_id
1 'polypeptide(L)'
;MIEALHKIKIMHRDIRWENVLKYIDKDKWFIIDFDDACYNTSVTPGAHLAKENHAPEIFESDHNERVDIWSVGFLIRTASVKLEESDELKIYSKKLMAKNKFDRPTAEEGLQWIWNEYKDILREDFLEA
;
A
#
# COMPACT_ATOMS: atom_id res chain seq x y z
N MET A 1 0.18 -1.76 9.82
CA MET A 1 1.12 -2.59 9.02
C MET A 1 2.08 -1.84 8.09
N ILE A 2 1.70 -1.35 6.90
CA ILE A 2 2.65 -0.67 5.97
C ILE A 2 3.36 0.50 6.65
N GLU A 3 2.60 1.29 7.39
CA GLU A 3 3.11 2.38 8.21
C GLU A 3 4.18 1.93 9.22
N ALA A 4 3.95 0.78 9.89
CA ALA A 4 4.91 0.20 10.82
C ALA A 4 6.20 -0.27 10.13
N LEU A 5 6.12 -0.85 8.92
CA LEU A 5 7.29 -1.19 8.10
C LEU A 5 8.08 0.07 7.75
N HIS A 6 7.39 1.12 7.28
CA HIS A 6 8.03 2.36 6.85
C HIS A 6 8.68 3.11 8.02
N LYS A 7 8.09 3.03 9.23
CA LYS A 7 8.69 3.54 10.49
C LYS A 7 10.06 2.91 10.78
N ILE A 8 10.21 1.60 10.56
CA ILE A 8 11.48 0.89 10.72
C ILE A 8 12.35 0.90 9.46
N LYS A 9 12.03 1.77 8.49
CA LYS A 9 12.76 1.96 7.23
C LYS A 9 12.79 0.73 6.34
N ILE A 10 11.74 -0.09 6.38
CA ILE A 10 11.54 -1.21 5.46
C ILE A 10 10.44 -0.85 4.46
N MET A 11 10.68 -1.15 3.19
CA MET A 11 9.64 -1.23 2.16
C MET A 11 9.46 -2.67 1.69
N HIS A 12 8.23 -3.08 1.41
CA HIS A 12 7.89 -4.47 1.08
C HIS A 12 8.12 -4.79 -0.40
N ARG A 13 7.89 -3.82 -1.29
CA ARG A 13 8.05 -3.89 -2.76
C ARG A 13 7.08 -4.79 -3.52
N ASP A 14 6.58 -5.87 -2.93
CA ASP A 14 5.61 -6.78 -3.58
C ASP A 14 4.25 -6.82 -2.84
N ILE A 15 3.63 -5.65 -2.63
CA ILE A 15 2.29 -5.58 -2.00
C ILE A 15 1.22 -5.89 -3.05
N ARG A 16 0.54 -7.02 -2.88
CA ARG A 16 -0.49 -7.51 -3.79
C ARG A 16 -1.46 -8.45 -3.08
N TRP A 17 -2.57 -8.79 -3.74
CA TRP A 17 -3.64 -9.59 -3.12
C TRP A 17 -3.15 -10.96 -2.63
N GLU A 18 -2.21 -11.56 -3.34
CA GLU A 18 -1.60 -12.85 -3.01
C GLU A 18 -0.76 -12.79 -1.73
N ASN A 19 -0.25 -11.60 -1.38
CA ASN A 19 0.62 -11.37 -0.23
C ASN A 19 -0.10 -10.72 0.95
N VAL A 20 -1.44 -10.64 0.89
CA VAL A 20 -2.30 -10.11 1.97
C VAL A 20 -3.26 -11.20 2.42
N LEU A 21 -3.04 -11.74 3.61
CA LEU A 21 -3.80 -12.85 4.16
C LEU A 21 -4.70 -12.41 5.32
N LYS A 22 -5.82 -13.09 5.49
CA LYS A 22 -6.72 -12.93 6.64
C LYS A 22 -6.49 -14.05 7.65
N TYR A 23 -6.50 -13.73 8.94
CA TYR A 23 -6.55 -14.74 9.99
C TYR A 23 -7.85 -15.56 9.88
N ILE A 24 -7.77 -16.87 10.13
CA ILE A 24 -8.93 -17.77 10.04
C ILE A 24 -9.96 -17.45 11.14
N ASP A 25 -9.48 -17.11 12.33
CA ASP A 25 -10.26 -16.96 13.57
C ASP A 25 -10.50 -15.50 13.97
N LYS A 26 -9.93 -14.53 13.23
CA LYS A 26 -9.96 -13.10 13.57
C LYS A 26 -10.25 -12.27 12.33
N ASP A 27 -10.96 -11.16 12.51
CA ASP A 27 -11.07 -10.15 11.44
C ASP A 27 -9.83 -9.25 11.41
N LYS A 28 -8.67 -9.87 11.20
CA LYS A 28 -7.38 -9.21 11.07
C LYS A 28 -6.70 -9.70 9.80
N TRP A 29 -5.88 -8.83 9.22
CA TRP A 29 -5.14 -9.08 8.00
C TRP A 29 -3.64 -8.93 8.26
N PHE A 30 -2.81 -9.68 7.54
CA PHE A 30 -1.36 -9.60 7.64
C PHE A 30 -0.70 -9.70 6.26
N ILE A 31 0.49 -9.11 6.15
CA ILE A 31 1.31 -9.14 4.93
C ILE A 31 2.34 -10.27 5.06
N ILE A 32 2.58 -10.98 3.96
CA ILE A 32 3.59 -12.04 3.84
C ILE A 32 4.51 -11.77 2.64
N ASP A 33 5.50 -12.64 2.45
CA ASP A 33 6.40 -12.66 1.29
C ASP A 33 7.36 -11.45 1.21
N PHE A 34 8.28 -11.41 2.18
CA PHE A 34 9.27 -10.34 2.34
C PHE A 34 10.55 -10.56 1.51
N ASP A 35 10.56 -11.50 0.55
CA ASP A 35 11.75 -11.82 -0.25
C ASP A 35 12.24 -10.61 -1.08
N ASP A 36 11.30 -9.73 -1.44
CA ASP A 36 11.56 -8.46 -2.13
C ASP A 36 11.75 -7.27 -1.19
N ALA A 37 11.58 -7.45 0.11
CA ALA A 37 11.66 -6.35 1.06
C ALA A 37 13.10 -5.84 1.19
N CYS A 38 13.25 -4.53 1.33
CA CYS A 38 14.56 -3.91 1.57
C CYS A 38 14.41 -2.59 2.33
N TYR A 39 15.54 -1.89 2.53
CA TYR A 39 15.51 -0.57 3.15
C TYR A 39 14.70 0.42 2.32
N ASN A 40 14.19 1.47 2.96
CA ASN A 40 13.25 2.43 2.38
C ASN A 40 13.78 3.25 1.18
N THR A 41 15.03 3.04 0.78
CA THR A 41 15.56 3.45 -0.53
C THR A 41 16.33 2.29 -1.15
N SER A 42 16.17 2.09 -2.46
CA SER A 42 16.86 1.05 -3.20
C SER A 42 17.29 1.53 -4.58
N VAL A 43 18.47 1.07 -4.98
CA VAL A 43 18.99 1.23 -6.34
C VAL A 43 18.84 -0.03 -7.19
N THR A 44 18.29 -1.10 -6.61
CA THR A 44 18.15 -2.40 -7.26
C THR A 44 16.74 -2.54 -7.84
N PRO A 45 16.57 -2.52 -9.18
CA PRO A 45 15.27 -2.66 -9.82
C PRO A 45 14.59 -4.00 -9.49
N GLY A 46 13.27 -4.00 -9.32
CA GLY A 46 12.44 -5.20 -9.21
C GLY A 46 12.17 -5.85 -10.57
N ALA A 47 13.21 -6.19 -11.32
CA ALA A 47 13.09 -6.62 -12.73
C ALA A 47 12.29 -7.91 -12.92
N HIS A 48 12.17 -8.76 -11.89
CA HIS A 48 11.37 -9.98 -11.90
C HIS A 48 9.89 -9.76 -11.57
N LEU A 49 9.51 -8.56 -11.13
CA LEU A 49 8.12 -8.23 -10.76
C LEU A 49 7.25 -7.97 -11.99
N ALA A 50 5.94 -8.13 -11.83
CA ALA A 50 4.95 -7.90 -12.88
C ALA A 50 4.62 -6.41 -13.02
N LYS A 51 4.87 -5.82 -14.20
CA LYS A 51 4.70 -4.37 -14.45
C LYS A 51 3.28 -3.86 -14.31
N GLU A 52 2.31 -4.72 -14.58
CA GLU A 52 0.88 -4.43 -14.50
C GLU A 52 0.37 -4.21 -13.07
N ASN A 53 1.08 -4.75 -12.07
CA ASN A 53 0.64 -4.76 -10.67
C ASN A 53 1.54 -3.93 -9.75
N HIS A 54 2.52 -3.20 -10.29
CA HIS A 54 3.53 -2.49 -9.51
C HIS A 54 3.72 -1.04 -9.94
N ALA A 55 4.23 -0.23 -8.99
CA ALA A 55 4.62 1.15 -9.25
C ALA A 55 5.67 1.22 -10.37
N PRO A 56 5.58 2.15 -11.33
CA PRO A 56 6.47 2.18 -12.48
C PRO A 56 7.94 2.35 -12.09
N GLU A 57 8.24 3.13 -11.06
CA GLU A 57 9.62 3.40 -10.64
C GLU A 57 10.31 2.22 -9.94
N ILE A 58 9.58 1.17 -9.54
CA ILE A 58 10.22 -0.02 -8.93
C ILE A 58 11.16 -0.73 -9.91
N PHE A 59 10.93 -0.53 -11.21
CA PHE A 59 11.74 -1.06 -12.31
C PHE A 59 12.93 -0.14 -12.66
N GLU A 60 13.11 0.95 -11.91
CA GLU A 60 14.21 1.90 -12.06
C GLU A 60 15.19 1.78 -10.89
N SER A 61 16.39 2.33 -11.08
CA SER A 61 17.47 2.31 -10.09
C SER A 61 17.35 3.37 -8.99
N ASP A 62 16.19 4.01 -8.85
CA ASP A 62 15.91 4.94 -7.74
C ASP A 62 14.43 4.88 -7.35
N HIS A 63 14.14 4.11 -6.32
CA HIS A 63 12.81 4.05 -5.72
C HIS A 63 12.90 3.96 -4.19
N ASN A 64 11.77 4.28 -3.56
CA ASN A 64 11.64 4.35 -2.12
C ASN A 64 10.31 3.71 -1.68
N GLU A 65 9.99 3.85 -0.39
CA GLU A 65 8.81 3.23 0.22
C GLU A 65 7.46 3.63 -0.44
N ARG A 66 7.46 4.65 -1.30
CA ARG A 66 6.28 5.08 -2.07
C ARG A 66 5.80 4.03 -3.08
N VAL A 67 6.60 3.02 -3.41
CA VAL A 67 6.15 1.87 -4.23
C VAL A 67 5.08 1.05 -3.51
N ASP A 68 5.16 0.91 -2.18
CA ASP A 68 4.14 0.22 -1.38
C ASP A 68 2.83 1.03 -1.37
N ILE A 69 2.93 2.36 -1.32
CA ILE A 69 1.77 3.26 -1.33
C ILE A 69 0.99 3.16 -2.63
N TRP A 70 1.69 3.12 -3.76
CA TRP A 70 1.05 2.90 -5.06
C TRP A 70 0.32 1.56 -5.09
N SER A 71 0.95 0.53 -4.53
CA SER A 71 0.40 -0.83 -4.48
C SER A 71 -0.88 -0.90 -3.65
N VAL A 72 -0.96 -0.18 -2.52
CA VAL A 72 -2.21 -0.01 -1.75
C VAL A 72 -3.31 0.64 -2.60
N GLY A 73 -2.97 1.68 -3.38
CA GLY A 73 -3.90 2.28 -4.33
C GLY A 73 -4.39 1.30 -5.39
N PHE A 74 -3.49 0.47 -5.93
CA PHE A 74 -3.83 -0.57 -6.89
C PHE A 74 -4.76 -1.63 -6.30
N LEU A 75 -4.51 -2.07 -5.06
CA LEU A 75 -5.39 -2.97 -4.32
C LEU A 75 -6.80 -2.38 -4.18
N ILE A 76 -6.93 -1.12 -3.76
CA ILE A 76 -8.24 -0.45 -3.65
C ILE A 76 -8.98 -0.47 -5.00
N ARG A 77 -8.30 -0.20 -6.11
CA ARG A 77 -8.93 -0.15 -7.45
C ARG A 77 -9.32 -1.52 -8.00
N THR A 78 -8.61 -2.57 -7.58
CA THR A 78 -8.81 -3.94 -8.07
C THR A 78 -9.59 -4.82 -7.09
N ALA A 79 -10.00 -4.27 -5.95
CA ALA A 79 -10.88 -4.93 -5.01
C ALA A 79 -12.15 -5.43 -5.71
N SER A 80 -12.63 -6.61 -5.33
CA SER A 80 -13.86 -7.19 -5.89
C SER A 80 -15.12 -6.41 -5.51
N VAL A 81 -15.01 -5.47 -4.57
CA VAL A 81 -16.09 -4.56 -4.19
C VAL A 81 -16.21 -3.45 -5.23
N LYS A 82 -17.40 -3.27 -5.78
CA LYS A 82 -17.67 -2.17 -6.72
C LYS A 82 -17.79 -0.86 -5.94
N LEU A 83 -16.81 0.01 -6.15
CA LEU A 83 -16.85 1.41 -5.70
C LEU A 83 -17.36 2.30 -6.85
N GLU A 84 -18.27 3.21 -6.54
CA GLU A 84 -18.72 4.26 -7.45
C GLU A 84 -17.59 5.26 -7.74
N GLU A 85 -17.64 5.96 -8.88
CA GLU A 85 -16.60 6.95 -9.21
C GLU A 85 -16.53 8.13 -8.24
N SER A 86 -17.64 8.42 -7.56
CA SER A 86 -17.73 9.45 -6.53
C SER A 86 -17.18 9.02 -5.17
N ASP A 87 -16.92 7.72 -4.95
CA ASP A 87 -16.46 7.24 -3.65
C ASP A 87 -15.09 7.81 -3.31
N GLU A 88 -14.98 8.41 -2.12
CA GLU A 88 -13.77 9.09 -1.66
C GLU A 88 -12.58 8.13 -1.63
N LEU A 89 -12.78 6.86 -1.24
CA LEU A 89 -11.75 5.83 -1.25
C LEU A 89 -11.22 5.57 -2.67
N LYS A 90 -12.10 5.55 -3.67
CA LYS A 90 -11.72 5.37 -5.08
C LYS A 90 -11.00 6.60 -5.62
N ILE A 91 -11.43 7.80 -5.24
CA ILE A 91 -10.74 9.05 -5.58
C ILE A 91 -9.34 9.06 -4.94
N TYR A 92 -9.24 8.69 -3.66
CA TYR A 92 -7.99 8.65 -2.92
C TYR A 92 -7.01 7.61 -3.50
N SER A 93 -7.51 6.47 -3.99
CA SER A 93 -6.67 5.49 -4.69
C SER A 93 -5.92 6.09 -5.89
N LYS A 94 -6.53 7.05 -6.61
CA LYS A 94 -5.87 7.77 -7.72
C LYS A 94 -4.70 8.63 -7.21
N LYS A 95 -4.84 9.23 -6.01
CA LYS A 95 -3.76 9.96 -5.34
C LYS A 95 -2.64 9.04 -4.86
N LEU A 96 -2.98 7.87 -4.30
CA LEU A 96 -2.00 6.85 -3.91
C LEU A 96 -1.19 6.35 -5.11
N MET A 97 -1.82 6.28 -6.29
CA MET A 97 -1.20 5.85 -7.54
C MET A 97 -0.64 6.99 -8.39
N ALA A 98 -0.38 8.17 -7.83
CA ALA A 98 0.14 9.31 -8.58
C ALA A 98 1.43 8.95 -9.33
N LYS A 99 1.57 9.44 -10.57
CA LYS A 99 2.71 9.13 -11.46
C LYS A 99 4.03 9.54 -10.81
N ASN A 100 4.08 10.73 -10.22
CA ASN A 100 5.23 11.17 -9.45
C ASN A 100 5.15 10.59 -8.03
N LYS A 101 6.18 9.86 -7.61
CA LYS A 101 6.26 9.22 -6.27
C LYS A 101 6.13 10.22 -5.11
N PHE A 102 6.53 11.48 -5.32
CA PHE A 102 6.45 12.53 -4.31
C PHE A 102 5.05 13.14 -4.14
N ASP A 103 4.15 12.95 -5.11
CA ASP A 103 2.75 13.42 -5.03
C ASP A 103 1.87 12.45 -4.23
N ARG A 104 2.37 11.24 -3.97
CA ARG A 104 1.72 10.24 -3.09
C ARG A 104 1.84 10.69 -1.63
N PRO A 105 0.93 10.28 -0.73
CA PRO A 105 1.14 10.48 0.70
C PRO A 105 2.21 9.52 1.25
N THR A 106 2.71 9.76 2.46
CA THR A 106 3.38 8.74 3.27
C THR A 106 2.37 7.69 3.76
N ALA A 107 2.86 6.56 4.27
CA ALA A 107 1.98 5.57 4.90
C ALA A 107 1.24 6.14 6.13
N GLU A 108 1.89 7.02 6.89
CA GLU A 108 1.28 7.71 8.04
C GLU A 108 0.17 8.67 7.61
N GLU A 109 0.43 9.50 6.59
CA GLU A 109 -0.58 10.41 6.01
C GLU A 109 -1.75 9.63 5.41
N GLY A 110 -1.47 8.50 4.75
CA GLY A 110 -2.47 7.58 4.23
C GLY A 110 -3.37 6.98 5.31
N LEU A 111 -2.74 6.47 6.37
CA LEU A 111 -3.44 5.89 7.51
C LEU A 111 -4.31 6.93 8.23
N GLN A 112 -3.78 8.13 8.44
CA GLN A 112 -4.50 9.23 9.07
C GLN A 112 -5.69 9.69 8.22
N TRP A 113 -5.56 9.72 6.90
CA TRP A 113 -6.67 10.02 6.00
C TRP A 113 -7.79 8.98 6.12
N ILE A 114 -7.45 7.68 6.04
CA ILE A 114 -8.44 6.59 6.18
C ILE A 114 -9.16 6.69 7.54
N TRP A 115 -8.40 6.91 8.61
CA TRP A 115 -8.98 7.09 9.93
C TRP A 115 -9.95 8.29 9.97
N ASN A 116 -9.54 9.45 9.45
CA ASN A 116 -10.38 10.65 9.51
C ASN A 116 -11.69 10.49 8.74
N GLU A 117 -11.64 9.85 7.56
CA GLU A 117 -12.81 9.68 6.70
C GLU A 117 -13.74 8.55 7.17
N TYR A 118 -13.17 7.48 7.74
CA TYR A 118 -13.91 6.24 7.99
C TYR A 118 -13.93 5.81 9.46
N LYS A 119 -13.45 6.61 10.42
CA LYS A 119 -13.44 6.27 11.87
C LYS A 119 -14.77 5.77 12.41
N ASP A 120 -15.90 6.23 11.87
CA ASP A 120 -17.22 5.86 12.38
C ASP A 120 -17.62 4.43 11.96
N ILE A 121 -16.94 3.86 10.97
CA ILE A 121 -17.13 2.48 10.49
C ILE A 121 -15.93 1.57 10.78
N LEU A 122 -14.76 2.14 11.04
CA LEU A 122 -13.56 1.40 11.43
C LEU A 122 -13.68 0.97 12.90
N ARG A 123 -13.13 -0.19 13.21
CA ARG A 123 -13.06 -0.67 14.61
C ARG A 123 -12.08 0.18 15.41
N GLU A 124 -12.28 0.21 16.73
CA GLU A 124 -11.37 0.90 17.65
C GLU A 124 -9.92 0.38 17.55
N ASP A 125 -9.72 -0.92 17.27
CA ASP A 125 -8.39 -1.54 17.13
C ASP A 125 -7.73 -1.34 15.75
N PHE A 126 -8.33 -0.53 14.86
CA PHE A 126 -7.79 -0.28 13.52
C PHE A 126 -6.37 0.31 13.53
N LEU A 127 -6.07 1.16 14.51
CA LEU A 127 -4.75 1.79 14.66
C LEU A 127 -3.74 0.91 15.40
N GLU A 128 -4.17 -0.20 15.99
CA GLU A 128 -3.33 -1.11 16.78
C GLU A 128 -2.69 -2.23 15.94
N ALA A 129 -2.80 -2.15 14.60
CA ALA A 129 -2.44 -3.21 13.64
C ALA A 129 -1.10 -3.02 12.91
#